data_AF-A0A956PCY6-F1
#
_entry.id   AF-A0A956PCY6-F1
#
_cell.length_a   1.000
_cell.length_b   1.000
_cell.length_c   1.000
_cell.angle_alpha   90.00
_cell.angle_beta   90.00
_cell.angle_gamma   90.00
#
_symmetry.space_group_name_H-M   'P 1'
#
loop_
_entity.id
_entity.type
_entity.pdbx_description
1 polymer ?
#
loop_
_entity_poly.entity_id
_entity_poly.type
_entity_poly.pdbx_seq_one_letter_code
_entity_poly.pdbx_strand_id
1 'polypeptide(L)'
;MTQQAIRADGGAGMTVIGPIPGDPQGFHQRLLLSGLRFAPVPVRTALYSLPMGMVIAAIDERCTGYLFATDGFEAPESDLYRFLSAELRDGEGVSISGEYAPDPDRTIRSEAHFRFVGGRLMCAEERVLLGPNGQRELLRSRTDLAFANVVPIRPRLPDLGFEP
;
A
#
# COMPACT_ATOMS: atom_id res chain seq x y z
N MET A 1 11.34 -21.31 -5.56
CA MET A 1 10.79 -20.36 -6.55
C MET A 1 11.36 -18.99 -6.22
N THR A 2 12.01 -18.36 -7.18
CA THR A 2 12.85 -17.17 -6.99
C THR A 2 11.98 -15.94 -6.71
N GLN A 3 12.27 -15.22 -5.63
CA GLN A 3 11.64 -13.95 -5.28
C GLN A 3 11.86 -12.94 -6.41
N GLN A 4 10.82 -12.57 -7.14
CA GLN A 4 10.83 -11.31 -7.88
C GLN A 4 10.40 -10.23 -6.91
N ALA A 5 11.36 -9.42 -6.46
CA ALA A 5 11.03 -8.13 -5.87
C ALA A 5 10.23 -7.37 -6.94
N ILE A 6 8.99 -6.97 -6.63
CA ILE A 6 8.23 -6.06 -7.50
C ILE A 6 9.01 -4.74 -7.45
N ARG A 7 9.69 -4.41 -8.54
CA ARG A 7 10.48 -3.19 -8.67
C ARG A 7 10.03 -2.47 -9.92
N ALA A 8 9.94 -1.16 -9.82
CA ALA A 8 9.80 -0.33 -10.99
C ALA A 8 11.15 -0.22 -11.71
N ASP A 9 11.19 -0.61 -12.99
CA ASP A 9 12.37 -0.37 -13.83
C ASP A 9 12.40 1.10 -14.29
N GLY A 10 13.61 1.58 -14.60
CA GLY A 10 13.96 2.99 -14.90
C GLY A 10 12.85 3.88 -15.47
N GLY A 11 12.18 4.62 -14.58
CA GLY A 11 11.20 5.66 -14.90
C GLY A 11 9.73 5.24 -14.69
N ALA A 12 9.43 3.97 -14.48
CA ALA A 12 8.09 3.55 -14.10
C ALA A 12 7.79 3.91 -12.64
N GLY A 13 6.52 4.18 -12.34
CA GLY A 13 6.02 4.18 -10.99
C GLY A 13 5.43 2.82 -10.62
N MET A 14 5.28 2.58 -9.33
CA MET A 14 4.65 1.38 -8.78
C MET A 14 3.69 1.77 -7.66
N THR A 15 2.52 1.14 -7.66
CA THR A 15 1.58 1.18 -6.54
C THR A 15 1.20 -0.25 -6.18
N VAL A 16 1.29 -0.60 -4.89
CA VAL A 16 1.00 -1.92 -4.33
C VAL A 16 -0.01 -1.75 -3.20
N ILE A 17 -0.98 -2.65 -3.13
CA ILE A 17 -1.91 -2.76 -2.00
C ILE A 17 -1.93 -4.20 -1.48
N GLY A 18 -1.71 -4.35 -0.17
CA GLY A 18 -1.77 -5.64 0.50
C GLY A 18 -1.19 -5.65 1.92
N PRO A 19 -1.27 -6.79 2.62
CA PRO A 19 -1.93 -8.02 2.19
C PRO A 19 -3.46 -7.85 2.09
N ILE A 20 -4.07 -8.48 1.08
CA ILE A 20 -5.51 -8.45 0.85
C ILE A 20 -6.17 -9.57 1.66
N PRO A 21 -7.09 -9.25 2.58
CA PRO A 21 -7.82 -10.28 3.33
C PRO A 21 -8.86 -10.98 2.46
N GLY A 22 -9.05 -12.28 2.72
CA GLY A 22 -10.13 -13.05 2.11
C GLY A 22 -9.95 -13.29 0.61
N ASP A 23 -10.82 -12.69 -0.21
CA ASP A 23 -10.91 -12.88 -1.66
C ASP A 23 -10.23 -11.73 -2.42
N PRO A 24 -9.00 -11.91 -2.94
CA PRO A 24 -8.25 -10.84 -3.60
C PRO A 24 -8.86 -10.42 -4.93
N GLN A 25 -9.52 -11.34 -5.65
CA GLN A 25 -10.15 -11.03 -6.93
C GLN A 25 -11.40 -10.18 -6.71
N GLY A 26 -12.26 -10.58 -5.77
CA GLY A 26 -13.42 -9.80 -5.37
C GLY A 26 -13.03 -8.44 -4.77
N PHE A 27 -12.00 -8.38 -3.94
CA PHE A 27 -11.47 -7.12 -3.40
C PHE A 27 -11.06 -6.18 -4.54
N HIS A 28 -10.31 -6.69 -5.53
CA HIS A 28 -9.88 -5.89 -6.68
C HIS A 28 -11.07 -5.37 -7.49
N GLN A 29 -12.07 -6.22 -7.74
CA GLN A 29 -13.30 -5.78 -8.44
C GLN A 29 -14.04 -4.69 -7.66
N ARG A 30 -14.19 -4.84 -6.34
CA ARG A 30 -14.85 -3.83 -5.48
C ARG A 30 -14.05 -2.53 -5.38
N LEU A 31 -12.71 -2.59 -5.37
CA LEU A 31 -11.84 -1.42 -5.47
C LEU A 31 -12.11 -0.65 -6.78
N LEU A 32 -12.25 -1.37 -7.90
CA LEU A 32 -12.57 -0.74 -9.17
C LEU A 32 -14.00 -0.17 -9.19
N LEU A 33 -14.97 -0.87 -8.61
CA LEU A 33 -16.35 -0.39 -8.50
C LEU A 33 -16.51 0.81 -7.57
N SER A 34 -15.65 0.96 -6.55
CA SER A 34 -15.66 2.12 -5.65
C SER A 34 -15.12 3.40 -6.28
N GLY A 35 -14.52 3.30 -7.47
CA GLY A 35 -13.89 4.42 -8.16
C GLY A 35 -12.39 4.59 -7.85
N LEU A 36 -11.82 3.77 -6.98
CA LEU A 36 -10.39 3.79 -6.64
C LEU A 36 -9.56 3.09 -7.71
N ARG A 37 -8.40 3.67 -8.06
CA ARG A 37 -7.51 3.21 -9.14
C ARG A 37 -6.05 3.27 -8.71
N PHE A 38 -5.18 2.48 -9.34
CA PHE A 38 -3.73 2.53 -9.10
C PHE A 38 -3.02 3.67 -9.84
N ALA A 39 -3.68 4.26 -10.84
CA ALA A 39 -3.19 5.32 -11.69
C ALA A 39 -4.39 6.19 -12.15
N PRO A 40 -4.17 7.43 -12.62
CA PRO A 40 -5.24 8.31 -13.12
C PRO A 40 -5.86 7.83 -14.44
N VAL A 41 -5.27 6.84 -15.09
CA VAL A 41 -5.79 6.18 -16.30
C VAL A 41 -5.80 4.67 -16.11
N PRO A 42 -6.55 3.91 -16.92
CA PRO A 42 -6.51 2.45 -16.87
C PRO A 42 -5.08 1.91 -17.08
N VAL A 43 -4.61 1.13 -16.10
CA VAL A 43 -3.31 0.44 -16.13
C VAL A 43 -3.50 -1.04 -15.83
N ARG A 44 -2.54 -1.86 -16.26
CA ARG A 44 -2.56 -3.28 -15.94
C ARG A 44 -2.22 -3.49 -14.48
N THR A 45 -3.05 -4.26 -13.80
CA THR A 45 -2.83 -4.71 -12.43
C THR A 45 -2.57 -6.21 -12.42
N ALA A 46 -1.73 -6.68 -11.51
CA ALA A 46 -1.49 -8.10 -11.31
C ALA A 46 -1.63 -8.48 -9.82
N LEU A 47 -2.07 -9.71 -9.59
CA LEU A 47 -2.11 -10.33 -8.27
C LEU A 47 -0.83 -11.11 -8.04
N TYR A 48 -0.17 -10.85 -6.92
CA TYR A 48 1.05 -11.55 -6.51
C TYR A 48 0.82 -12.25 -5.17
N SER A 49 1.38 -13.45 -5.03
CA SER A 49 1.43 -14.17 -3.76
C SER A 49 2.78 -13.93 -3.10
N LEU A 50 2.79 -13.24 -1.96
CA LEU A 50 3.98 -12.92 -1.17
C LEU A 50 3.91 -13.61 0.20
N PRO A 51 5.03 -13.72 0.95
CA PRO A 51 5.02 -14.32 2.30
C PRO A 51 4.06 -13.65 3.28
N MET A 52 3.77 -12.37 3.08
CA MET A 52 2.82 -11.60 3.89
C MET A 52 1.35 -11.80 3.48
N GLY A 53 1.08 -12.43 2.33
CA GLY A 53 -0.25 -12.63 1.77
C GLY A 53 -0.34 -12.23 0.30
N MET A 54 -1.58 -12.19 -0.20
CA MET A 54 -1.88 -11.75 -1.56
C MET A 54 -1.78 -10.24 -1.66
N VAL A 55 -1.18 -9.72 -2.72
CA VAL A 55 -1.10 -8.28 -3.00
C VAL A 55 -1.57 -8.00 -4.42
N ILE A 56 -2.12 -6.81 -4.64
CA ILE A 56 -2.40 -6.29 -5.99
C ILE A 56 -1.35 -5.21 -6.26
N ALA A 57 -0.68 -5.28 -7.39
CA ALA A 57 0.27 -4.26 -7.81
C ALA A 57 0.00 -3.78 -9.23
N ALA A 58 0.32 -2.52 -9.48
CA ALA A 58 0.43 -1.92 -10.80
C ALA A 58 1.82 -1.31 -10.96
N ILE A 59 2.38 -1.45 -12.16
CA ILE A 59 3.65 -0.83 -12.56
C ILE A 59 3.38 -0.10 -13.88
N ASP A 60 3.47 1.22 -13.85
CA ASP A 60 3.22 2.10 -15.00
C ASP A 60 3.81 3.49 -14.68
N GLU A 61 4.22 4.26 -15.70
CA GLU A 61 4.74 5.62 -15.54
C GLU A 61 3.77 6.57 -14.82
N ARG A 62 2.47 6.24 -14.81
CA ARG A 62 1.40 7.03 -14.19
C ARG A 62 1.07 6.61 -12.76
N CYS A 63 1.69 5.54 -12.24
CA CYS A 63 1.56 5.15 -10.84
C CYS A 63 2.40 6.08 -9.96
N THR A 64 1.86 6.54 -8.84
CA THR A 64 2.57 7.48 -7.92
C THR A 64 2.79 6.91 -6.53
N GLY A 65 2.59 5.60 -6.37
CA GLY A 65 2.63 4.93 -5.06
C GLY A 65 1.44 5.24 -4.15
N TYR A 66 0.36 5.80 -4.71
CA TYR A 66 -0.90 5.97 -4.02
C TYR A 66 -2.08 5.68 -4.95
N LEU A 67 -3.29 5.60 -4.39
CA LEU A 67 -4.52 5.39 -5.16
C LEU A 67 -5.08 6.71 -5.68
N PHE A 68 -5.82 6.61 -6.78
CA PHE A 68 -6.48 7.71 -7.48
C PHE A 68 -8.00 7.55 -7.44
N ALA A 69 -8.71 8.66 -7.42
CA ALA A 69 -10.14 8.71 -7.68
C ALA A 69 -10.43 8.79 -9.19
N THR A 70 -11.71 8.70 -9.56
CA THR A 70 -12.16 8.68 -10.97
C THR A 70 -11.93 9.98 -11.71
N ASP A 71 -11.71 11.08 -11.00
CA ASP A 71 -11.40 12.39 -11.55
C ASP A 71 -9.92 12.55 -11.91
N GLY A 72 -9.09 11.53 -11.64
CA GLY A 72 -7.67 11.52 -11.95
C GLY A 72 -6.80 12.19 -10.90
N PHE A 73 -7.36 12.61 -9.76
CA PHE A 73 -6.58 13.10 -8.62
C PHE A 73 -6.27 11.96 -7.64
N GLU A 74 -5.24 12.15 -6.81
CA GLU A 74 -4.99 11.25 -5.68
C GLU A 74 -6.28 11.13 -4.85
N ALA A 75 -6.68 9.90 -4.55
CA ALA A 75 -7.97 9.62 -3.96
C ALA A 75 -8.11 10.36 -2.62
N PRO A 76 -9.23 11.07 -2.40
CA PRO A 76 -9.50 11.66 -1.11
C PRO A 76 -9.48 10.60 -0.03
N GLU A 77 -8.92 10.96 1.12
CA GLU A 77 -8.86 10.07 2.28
C GLU A 77 -10.24 9.51 2.64
N SER A 78 -11.29 10.33 2.58
CA SER A 78 -12.65 9.91 2.89
C SER A 78 -13.13 8.74 2.03
N ASP A 79 -12.72 8.70 0.75
CA ASP A 79 -13.12 7.64 -0.17
C ASP A 79 -12.36 6.35 0.13
N LEU A 80 -11.06 6.46 0.43
CA LEU A 80 -10.25 5.34 0.88
C LEU A 80 -10.76 4.77 2.21
N TYR A 81 -11.08 5.62 3.18
CA TYR A 81 -11.62 5.21 4.47
C TYR A 81 -12.98 4.55 4.33
N ARG A 82 -13.86 5.10 3.49
CA ARG A 82 -15.17 4.51 3.20
C ARG A 82 -15.02 3.11 2.59
N PHE A 83 -14.13 2.96 1.62
CA PHE A 83 -13.87 1.67 0.99
C PHE A 83 -13.29 0.66 1.99
N LEU A 84 -12.19 1.01 2.67
CA LEU A 84 -11.51 0.09 3.59
C LEU A 84 -12.35 -0.27 4.81
N SER A 85 -13.21 0.63 5.30
CA SER A 85 -14.14 0.31 6.40
C SER A 85 -15.23 -0.70 5.98
N ALA A 86 -15.50 -0.83 4.68
CA ALA A 86 -16.41 -1.84 4.15
C ALA A 86 -15.71 -3.18 3.86
N GLU A 87 -14.41 -3.16 3.58
CA GLU A 87 -13.63 -4.34 3.22
C GLU A 87 -12.96 -5.04 4.41
N LEU A 88 -12.54 -4.27 5.41
CA LEU A 88 -11.77 -4.80 6.54
C LEU A 88 -12.66 -5.17 7.72
N ARG A 89 -12.35 -6.29 8.36
CA ARG A 89 -12.94 -6.71 9.64
C ARG A 89 -12.07 -6.28 10.81
N ASP A 90 -12.63 -6.38 12.02
CA ASP A 90 -11.90 -6.05 13.25
C ASP A 90 -10.59 -6.86 13.36
N GLY A 91 -9.49 -6.15 13.58
CA GLY A 91 -8.13 -6.70 13.64
C GLY A 91 -7.41 -6.78 12.29
N GLU A 92 -8.11 -6.70 11.16
CA GLU A 92 -7.53 -6.74 9.82
C GLU A 92 -6.89 -5.41 9.43
N GLY A 93 -5.99 -5.48 8.44
CA GLY A 93 -5.29 -4.31 7.94
C GLY A 93 -4.76 -4.54 6.54
N VAL A 94 -4.51 -3.43 5.85
CA VAL A 94 -3.92 -3.40 4.52
C VAL A 94 -2.88 -2.30 4.49
N SER A 95 -1.83 -2.49 3.72
CA SER A 95 -0.86 -1.43 3.41
C SER A 95 -0.99 -1.03 1.96
N ILE A 96 -0.82 0.26 1.68
CA ILE A 96 -0.64 0.81 0.35
C ILE A 96 0.76 1.36 0.31
N SER A 97 1.57 0.88 -0.60
CA SER A 97 2.93 1.37 -0.78
C SER A 97 3.25 1.57 -2.23
N GLY A 98 4.29 2.36 -2.48
CA GLY A 98 4.82 2.45 -3.81
C GLY A 98 5.91 3.48 -3.93
N GLU A 99 6.42 3.58 -5.14
CA GLU A 99 7.52 4.45 -5.48
C GLU A 99 7.35 4.97 -6.89
N TYR A 100 7.79 6.20 -7.13
CA TYR A 100 7.89 6.76 -8.47
C TYR A 100 9.01 7.79 -8.51
N ALA A 101 9.60 7.96 -9.69
CA ALA A 101 10.67 8.90 -9.92
C ALA A 101 10.16 10.07 -10.76
N PRO A 102 9.76 11.21 -10.16
CA PRO A 102 9.40 12.40 -10.94
C PRO A 102 10.58 12.95 -11.75
N ASP A 103 11.80 12.77 -11.24
CA ASP A 103 13.06 13.11 -11.90
C ASP A 103 14.02 11.91 -11.80
N PRO A 104 14.99 11.73 -12.71
CA PRO A 104 15.91 10.58 -12.70
C PRO A 104 16.71 10.41 -11.39
N ASP A 105 17.01 11.52 -10.72
CA ASP A 105 17.83 11.57 -9.51
C ASP A 105 17.01 11.59 -8.22
N ARG A 106 15.68 11.55 -8.32
CA ARG A 106 14.76 11.70 -7.20
C ARG A 106 13.69 10.65 -7.22
N THR A 107 13.50 9.97 -6.10
CA THR A 107 12.44 8.98 -5.94
C THR A 107 11.55 9.38 -4.79
N ILE A 108 10.24 9.42 -5.04
CA ILE A 108 9.25 9.55 -3.99
C ILE A 108 8.81 8.15 -3.60
N ARG A 109 8.88 7.85 -2.30
CA ARG A 109 8.35 6.62 -1.71
C ARG A 109 7.19 6.97 -0.80
N SER A 110 6.10 6.23 -0.94
CA SER A 110 4.89 6.37 -0.15
C SER A 110 4.61 5.05 0.54
N GLU A 111 4.30 5.10 1.83
CA GLU A 111 3.84 3.95 2.62
C GLU A 111 2.67 4.41 3.49
N ALA A 112 1.55 3.71 3.42
CA ALA A 112 0.38 3.95 4.24
C ALA A 112 -0.13 2.62 4.77
N HIS A 113 -0.35 2.54 6.08
CA HIS A 113 -0.84 1.38 6.79
C HIS A 113 -2.21 1.69 7.36
N PHE A 114 -3.16 0.81 7.08
CA PHE A 114 -4.53 0.91 7.55
C PHE A 114 -4.86 -0.29 8.42
N ARG A 115 -5.52 -0.07 9.55
CA ARG A 115 -5.98 -1.13 10.43
C ARG A 115 -7.38 -0.83 10.95
N PHE A 116 -8.26 -1.82 10.89
CA PHE A 116 -9.60 -1.69 11.44
C PHE A 116 -9.62 -2.26 12.86
N VAL A 117 -9.90 -1.42 13.86
CA VAL A 117 -9.90 -1.80 15.28
C VAL A 117 -11.03 -1.07 16.01
N GLY A 118 -11.87 -1.82 16.72
CA GLY A 118 -12.94 -1.27 17.55
C GLY A 118 -13.97 -0.46 16.75
N GLY A 119 -14.27 -0.89 15.52
CA GLY A 119 -15.19 -0.18 14.63
C GLY A 119 -14.63 1.12 14.03
N ARG A 120 -13.31 1.34 14.10
CA ARG A 120 -12.62 2.51 13.55
C ARG A 120 -11.49 2.08 12.64
N LEU A 121 -11.33 2.77 11.52
CA LEU A 121 -10.15 2.66 10.68
C LEU A 121 -9.07 3.61 11.22
N MET A 122 -7.91 3.06 11.54
CA MET A 122 -6.72 3.80 11.95
C MET A 122 -5.71 3.82 10.79
N CYS A 123 -5.02 4.95 10.61
CA CYS A 123 -3.99 5.09 9.59
C CYS A 123 -2.64 5.56 10.18
N ALA A 124 -1.55 5.05 9.62
CA ALA A 124 -0.24 5.67 9.70
C ALA A 124 0.32 5.77 8.28
N GLU A 125 0.77 6.94 7.87
CA GLU A 125 1.35 7.18 6.54
C GLU A 125 2.65 7.97 6.63
N GLU A 126 3.52 7.68 5.67
CA GLU A 126 4.77 8.37 5.44
C GLU A 126 5.01 8.51 3.94
N ARG A 127 5.41 9.71 3.51
CA ARG A 127 5.86 9.99 2.14
C ARG A 127 7.18 10.73 2.21
N VAL A 128 8.18 10.20 1.51
CA VAL A 128 9.55 10.71 1.55
C VAL A 128 10.08 10.91 0.14
N LEU A 129 10.91 11.95 -0.01
CA LEU A 129 11.74 12.16 -1.19
C LEU A 129 13.14 11.62 -0.88
N LEU A 130 13.64 10.75 -1.75
CA LEU A 130 14.99 10.22 -1.75
C LEU A 130 15.78 10.93 -2.86
N GLY A 131 16.83 11.65 -2.50
CA GLY A 131 17.69 12.40 -3.41
C GLY A 131 18.99 11.68 -3.80
N PRO A 132 19.79 12.27 -4.70
CA PRO A 132 20.92 11.60 -5.39
C PRO A 132 22.10 11.19 -4.48
N ASN A 133 22.11 11.62 -3.22
CA ASN A 133 23.16 11.31 -2.25
C ASN A 133 22.63 10.59 -1.01
N GLY A 134 21.51 9.86 -1.15
CA GLY A 134 20.82 9.23 -0.03
C GLY A 134 20.15 10.24 0.92
N GLN A 135 20.04 11.51 0.50
CA GLN A 135 19.27 12.51 1.23
C GLN A 135 17.82 12.05 1.32
N ARG A 136 17.26 12.14 2.52
CA ARG A 136 15.87 11.80 2.79
C ARG A 136 15.15 13.03 3.32
N GLU A 137 14.17 13.51 2.56
CA GLU A 137 13.30 14.60 2.95
C GLU A 137 11.89 14.06 3.21
N LEU A 138 11.31 14.43 4.35
CA LEU A 138 9.95 14.04 4.69
C LEU A 138 8.96 14.99 4.01
N LEU A 139 8.14 14.48 3.10
CA LEU A 139 7.12 15.26 2.39
C LEU A 139 5.79 15.25 3.12
N ARG A 140 5.44 14.12 3.74
CA ARG A 140 4.22 13.95 4.52
C ARG A 140 4.44 12.89 5.59
N SER A 141 3.93 13.13 6.79
CA SER A 141 3.79 12.10 7.82
C SER A 141 2.50 12.35 8.57
N ARG A 142 1.74 11.28 8.81
CA ARG A 142 0.56 11.31 9.65
C ARG A 142 0.45 10.00 10.40
N THR A 143 -0.04 10.09 11.62
CA THR A 143 -0.41 8.92 12.40
C THR A 143 -1.66 9.23 13.22
N ASP A 144 -2.73 8.48 12.99
CA ASP A 144 -3.91 8.43 13.88
C ASP A 144 -3.60 7.56 15.11
N LEU A 145 -2.49 6.82 15.05
CA LEU A 145 -1.94 6.04 16.15
C LEU A 145 -1.02 6.95 16.98
N ALA A 146 -1.36 7.14 18.26
CA ALA A 146 -0.33 7.52 19.23
C ALA A 146 0.76 6.44 19.21
N PHE A 147 2.04 6.82 19.33
CA PHE A 147 3.19 5.90 19.25
C PHE A 147 3.06 4.69 20.20
N ALA A 148 2.33 4.85 21.31
CA ALA A 148 2.02 3.78 22.28
C ALA A 148 1.07 2.68 21.77
N ASN A 149 0.32 2.93 20.68
CA ASN A 149 -0.68 2.01 20.12
C ASN A 149 -0.23 1.37 18.80
N VAL A 150 0.95 1.73 18.31
CA VAL A 150 1.61 1.05 17.19
C VAL A 150 2.16 -0.26 17.73
N VAL A 151 1.42 -1.36 17.58
CA VAL A 151 2.01 -2.69 17.71
C VAL A 151 2.69 -2.97 16.36
N PRO A 152 4.04 -2.95 16.27
CA PRO A 152 4.69 -3.44 15.06
C PRO A 152 4.21 -4.88 14.82
N ILE A 153 3.77 -5.17 13.61
CA ILE A 153 3.54 -6.55 13.18
C ILE A 153 4.90 -7.24 13.26
N ARG A 154 5.16 -7.92 14.39
CA ARG A 154 6.34 -8.78 14.49
C ARG A 154 6.19 -9.83 13.39
N PRO A 155 7.23 -10.11 12.58
CA PRO A 155 7.21 -11.31 11.78
C PRO A 155 6.99 -12.49 12.75
N ARG A 156 5.96 -13.30 12.49
CA ARG A 156 5.90 -14.63 13.11
C ARG A 156 7.17 -15.34 12.67
N LEU A 157 8.14 -15.45 13.57
CA LEU A 157 9.15 -16.50 13.44
C LEU A 157 8.37 -17.82 13.28
N PRO A 158 8.75 -18.69 12.34
CA PRO A 158 8.15 -20.01 12.27
C PRO A 158 8.33 -20.68 13.63
N ASP A 159 7.28 -21.32 14.14
CA ASP A 159 7.37 -22.22 15.28
C ASP A 159 8.44 -23.27 14.96
N LEU A 160 9.65 -23.05 15.48
CA LEU A 160 10.65 -24.09 15.60
C LEU A 160 10.15 -24.96 16.73
N GLY A 161 9.30 -25.93 16.37
CA GLY A 161 8.80 -26.95 17.27
C GLY A 161 9.97 -27.57 18.04
N PHE A 162 10.04 -27.26 19.32
CA PHE A 162 10.72 -28.11 20.29
C PHE A 162 9.62 -28.91 20.98
N GLU A 163 9.46 -30.15 20.55
CA GLU A 163 8.84 -31.17 21.40
C GLU A 163 9.82 -31.52 22.55
N PRO A 164 9.30 -31.85 23.75
CA PRO A 164 10.11 -32.22 24.92
C PRO A 164 10.88 -33.53 24.75
#